data_AF-A0A1Z8Q4S0-F1
#
_entry.id   AF-A0A1Z8Q4S0-F1
#
_cell.length_a   1.000
_cell.length_b   1.000
_cell.length_c   1.000
_cell.angle_alpha   90.00
_cell.angle_beta   90.00
_cell.angle_gamma   90.00
#
_symmetry.space_group_name_H-M   'P 1'
#
loop_
_entity.id
_entity.type
_entity.pdbx_description
1 polymer ?
#
loop_
_entity_poly.entity_id
_entity_poly.type
_entity_poly.pdbx_seq_one_letter_code
_entity_poly.pdbx_strand_id
1 'polypeptide(L)'
;MRCFLPALAIFYLAVMAPAAACRLPPEALLSPPEKILASLDTQAQPVLKAMDDFASALEACYDAPMGPLELAEIRNGAAALRDQIDGVRAMAEARVRGNELNFEALLSSDLWQDLESLRVAGAYALAWANLSRATREISAEARRKALVGATEDMRALTLEFSHPVIVQRAMYGLATAQIEGGDVPAAIATLDQLKASLQRGGQKPLEEAVNLFYGEITAPGYTPPIVSAGAAATLERDFSQEAGVADPQILRAAEQALSAGKPATEIAAVLAPVFAPAFEGQPATITAAFEFLAGDKKLLAAADYPPVNAVHTMDRAFTISQFATVRENWRVVKPYYNLLPAKLRRGVDYQLGVALVNLNEAARALPFLRAARAGYKTREQQAMVDKFIALARLSSDTDPDDELLALAQRHQTLPEIEPRQPLTLDQVIALRARVLLARHAATQGKWRKADKLLSGFVPHMPAYKMLTGMRVRLIARNVAEGLKTGEAAANLQKTARGGQAIYTIWRKSKCPPGCVAGDETPVHRAAINLAIDAGLSTGFFDTAYASYELSGGDVVLLAPAAIGYLVAQGDGPGLIALLEPAEEGR
;
A
#
# COMPACT_ATOMS: atom_id res chain seq x y z
N MET A 1 -16.02 -7.49 -43.35
CA MET A 1 -15.88 -6.02 -43.44
C MET A 1 -16.69 -5.38 -42.31
N ARG A 2 -16.00 -4.63 -41.42
CA ARG A 2 -16.49 -3.46 -40.63
C ARG A 2 -17.67 -3.73 -39.66
N CYS A 3 -17.61 -3.54 -38.34
CA CYS A 3 -16.74 -2.79 -37.44
C CYS A 3 -16.78 -3.44 -36.04
N PHE A 4 -15.63 -3.80 -35.47
CA PHE A 4 -15.44 -4.00 -34.04
C PHE A 4 -14.30 -3.07 -33.63
N LEU A 5 -14.63 -2.02 -32.85
CA LEU A 5 -13.79 -1.09 -32.09
C LEU A 5 -14.67 0.15 -31.85
N PRO A 6 -15.34 0.25 -30.68
CA PRO A 6 -14.73 0.96 -29.56
C PRO A 6 -15.20 0.41 -28.20
N ALA A 7 -14.42 -0.48 -27.59
CA ALA A 7 -14.59 -0.82 -26.17
C ALA A 7 -13.25 -0.91 -25.43
N LEU A 8 -12.12 -0.97 -26.16
CA LEU A 8 -10.77 -0.97 -25.61
C LEU A 8 -10.19 0.43 -25.32
N ALA A 9 -10.91 1.51 -25.64
CA ALA A 9 -10.45 2.89 -25.39
C ALA A 9 -10.88 3.46 -24.02
N ILE A 10 -11.68 2.73 -23.22
CA ILE A 10 -12.14 3.20 -21.90
C ILE A 10 -11.33 2.60 -20.74
N PHE A 11 -10.54 1.55 -20.99
CA PHE A 11 -9.71 0.91 -19.95
C PHE A 11 -8.23 1.31 -19.95
N TYR A 12 -7.78 2.13 -20.92
CA TYR A 12 -6.40 2.64 -20.99
C TYR A 12 -6.26 4.12 -20.59
N LEU A 13 -7.34 4.79 -20.17
CA LEU A 13 -7.31 6.17 -19.66
C LEU A 13 -7.32 6.27 -18.12
N ALA A 14 -7.24 5.14 -17.40
CA ALA A 14 -7.10 5.11 -15.93
C ALA A 14 -5.69 4.69 -15.47
N VAL A 15 -4.72 4.62 -16.38
CA VAL A 15 -3.31 4.38 -16.06
C VAL A 15 -2.58 5.71 -16.26
N MET A 16 -2.09 6.27 -15.15
CA MET A 16 -1.34 7.53 -15.06
C MET A 16 -2.14 8.81 -15.33
N ALA A 17 -3.04 9.19 -14.42
CA ALA A 17 -3.17 10.62 -14.15
C ALA A 17 -1.99 11.01 -13.25
N PRO A 18 -1.01 11.82 -13.71
CA PRO A 18 -0.11 12.49 -12.78
C PRO A 18 -0.99 13.34 -11.84
N ALA A 19 -0.52 13.56 -10.62
CA ALA A 19 -1.24 14.25 -9.55
C ALA A 19 -2.07 15.46 -10.06
N ALA A 20 -3.38 15.27 -10.20
CA ALA A 20 -4.32 16.38 -10.44
C ALA A 20 -4.67 17.11 -9.14
N ALA A 21 -4.07 16.72 -8.01
CA ALA A 21 -4.43 17.14 -6.67
C ALA A 21 -3.82 18.50 -6.30
N CYS A 22 -2.61 18.82 -6.77
CA CYS A 22 -1.91 20.04 -6.38
C CYS A 22 -2.06 21.13 -7.44
N ARG A 23 -3.14 21.91 -7.32
CA ARG A 23 -3.42 23.05 -8.23
C ARG A 23 -2.94 24.35 -7.60
N LEU A 24 -2.41 25.26 -8.41
CA LEU A 24 -2.21 26.65 -8.01
C LEU A 24 -3.56 27.34 -7.77
N PRO A 25 -3.58 28.47 -7.02
CA PRO A 25 -4.81 29.25 -6.85
C PRO A 25 -5.43 29.58 -8.22
N PRO A 26 -6.75 29.38 -8.39
CA PRO A 26 -7.40 29.63 -9.67
C PRO A 26 -7.28 31.10 -10.06
N GLU A 27 -7.02 31.38 -11.34
CA GLU A 27 -6.78 32.74 -11.85
C GLU A 27 -7.92 33.74 -11.54
N ALA A 28 -9.15 33.23 -11.43
CA ALA A 28 -10.31 34.04 -11.02
C ALA A 28 -10.12 34.68 -9.64
N LEU A 29 -9.41 34.01 -8.72
CA LEU A 29 -9.13 34.51 -7.37
C LEU A 29 -7.86 35.37 -7.29
N LEU A 30 -7.05 35.38 -8.35
CA LEU A 30 -5.86 36.24 -8.50
C LEU A 30 -6.13 37.47 -9.38
N SER A 31 -7.37 37.66 -9.83
CA SER A 31 -7.79 38.82 -10.60
C SER A 31 -7.74 40.11 -9.75
N PRO A 32 -7.57 41.31 -10.36
CA PRO A 32 -7.52 42.58 -9.63
C PRO A 32 -8.69 42.74 -8.64
N PRO A 33 -8.47 43.34 -7.45
CA PRO A 33 -9.48 43.30 -6.38
C PRO A 33 -10.82 43.93 -6.78
N GLU A 34 -10.80 44.92 -7.66
CA GLU A 34 -11.97 45.59 -8.24
C GLU A 34 -12.88 44.62 -8.99
N LYS A 35 -12.31 43.67 -9.75
CA LYS A 35 -13.05 42.68 -10.53
C LYS A 35 -13.65 41.60 -9.64
N ILE A 36 -12.91 41.20 -8.60
CA ILE A 36 -13.42 40.24 -7.61
C ILE A 36 -14.59 40.87 -6.85
N LEU A 37 -14.42 42.11 -6.38
CA LEU A 37 -15.47 42.83 -5.66
C LEU A 37 -16.72 43.03 -6.51
N ALA A 38 -16.57 43.43 -7.79
CA ALA A 38 -17.69 43.54 -8.72
C ALA A 38 -18.38 42.19 -9.02
N SER A 39 -17.64 41.09 -8.99
CA SER A 39 -18.20 39.74 -9.16
C SER A 39 -18.99 39.32 -7.92
N LEU A 40 -18.51 39.65 -6.71
CA LEU A 40 -19.27 39.42 -5.47
C LEU A 40 -20.56 40.24 -5.43
N ASP A 41 -20.52 41.50 -5.86
CA ASP A 41 -21.70 42.38 -5.94
C ASP A 41 -22.79 41.87 -6.91
N THR A 42 -22.41 41.13 -7.96
CA THR A 42 -23.31 40.74 -9.06
C THR A 42 -23.71 39.27 -9.01
N GLN A 43 -22.75 38.37 -8.81
CA GLN A 43 -22.95 36.93 -8.73
C GLN A 43 -21.78 36.27 -7.98
N ALA A 44 -21.87 36.15 -6.65
CA ALA A 44 -20.78 35.65 -5.81
C ALA A 44 -20.46 34.15 -5.96
N GLN A 45 -21.45 33.33 -6.31
CA GLN A 45 -21.36 31.85 -6.31
C GLN A 45 -20.15 31.26 -7.10
N PRO A 46 -19.78 31.75 -8.29
CA PRO A 46 -18.62 31.24 -9.02
C PRO A 46 -17.29 31.48 -8.29
N VAL A 47 -17.16 32.62 -7.60
CA VAL A 47 -15.95 32.99 -6.85
C VAL A 47 -15.82 32.14 -5.60
N LEU A 48 -16.92 31.99 -4.84
CA LEU A 48 -16.96 31.15 -3.64
C LEU A 48 -16.72 29.68 -3.98
N LYS A 49 -17.35 29.17 -5.03
CA LYS A 49 -17.14 27.79 -5.50
C LYS A 49 -15.68 27.53 -5.92
N ALA A 50 -15.06 28.46 -6.64
CA ALA A 50 -13.66 28.32 -7.02
C ALA A 50 -12.73 28.21 -5.80
N MET A 51 -13.07 28.91 -4.72
CA MET A 51 -12.33 28.85 -3.46
C MET A 51 -12.58 27.53 -2.69
N ASP A 52 -13.82 27.05 -2.65
CA ASP A 52 -14.16 25.75 -2.03
C ASP A 52 -13.50 24.57 -2.77
N ASP A 53 -13.50 24.62 -4.10
CA ASP A 53 -12.84 23.63 -4.96
C ASP A 53 -11.32 23.65 -4.73
N PHE A 54 -10.73 24.85 -4.58
CA PHE A 54 -9.32 25.03 -4.27
C PHE A 54 -8.96 24.51 -2.86
N ALA A 55 -9.76 24.83 -1.84
CA ALA A 55 -9.58 24.33 -0.48
C ALA A 55 -9.63 22.80 -0.41
N SER A 56 -10.58 22.18 -1.13
CA SER A 56 -10.68 20.72 -1.24
C SER A 56 -9.47 20.11 -1.96
N ALA A 57 -8.93 20.80 -2.98
CA ALA A 57 -7.73 20.37 -3.67
C ALA A 57 -6.49 20.42 -2.76
N LEU A 58 -6.38 21.39 -1.83
CA LEU A 58 -5.25 21.48 -0.90
C LEU A 58 -5.18 20.29 0.06
N GLU A 59 -6.31 19.84 0.60
CA GLU A 59 -6.39 18.64 1.45
C GLU A 59 -5.98 17.38 0.67
N ALA A 60 -6.61 17.17 -0.49
CA ALA A 60 -6.31 16.03 -1.36
C ALA A 60 -4.85 16.07 -1.87
N CYS A 61 -4.31 17.27 -2.05
CA CYS A 61 -2.91 17.49 -2.36
C CYS A 61 -2.04 17.08 -1.19
N TYR A 62 -2.30 17.54 0.05
CA TYR A 62 -1.52 17.15 1.23
C TYR A 62 -1.46 15.63 1.42
N ASP A 63 -2.60 14.97 1.24
CA ASP A 63 -2.76 13.52 1.42
C ASP A 63 -2.12 12.71 0.27
N ALA A 64 -1.69 13.37 -0.81
CA ALA A 64 -1.00 12.73 -1.93
C ALA A 64 0.46 12.37 -1.58
N PRO A 65 1.07 11.37 -2.25
CA PRO A 65 2.43 10.90 -1.93
C PRO A 65 3.54 11.98 -1.98
N MET A 66 3.39 12.98 -2.86
CA MET A 66 4.29 14.14 -2.99
C MET A 66 3.67 15.41 -2.39
N GLY A 67 2.50 15.30 -1.77
CA GLY A 67 1.65 16.38 -1.32
C GLY A 67 2.31 17.46 -0.50
N PRO A 68 3.04 17.11 0.57
CA PRO A 68 3.74 18.11 1.37
C PRO A 68 4.87 18.84 0.63
N LEU A 69 5.40 18.27 -0.45
CA LEU A 69 6.38 18.91 -1.34
C LEU A 69 5.69 19.80 -2.38
N GLU A 70 4.59 19.34 -2.97
CA GLU A 70 3.84 20.09 -3.99
C GLU A 70 3.03 21.26 -3.39
N LEU A 71 2.50 21.13 -2.17
CA LEU A 71 1.86 22.23 -1.42
C LEU A 71 2.82 23.37 -1.07
N ALA A 72 4.11 23.13 -1.16
CA ALA A 72 5.12 24.14 -0.94
C ALA A 72 5.12 25.23 -2.00
N GLU A 73 4.99 24.81 -3.26
CA GLU A 73 4.95 25.69 -4.41
C GLU A 73 3.71 26.58 -4.35
N ILE A 74 2.62 26.02 -3.81
CA ILE A 74 1.35 26.70 -3.59
C ILE A 74 1.46 27.78 -2.49
N ARG A 75 2.48 27.77 -1.61
CA ARG A 75 2.65 28.76 -0.52
C ARG A 75 2.73 30.20 -1.02
N ASN A 76 3.56 30.46 -2.03
CA ASN A 76 3.72 31.82 -2.55
C ASN A 76 2.42 32.30 -3.21
N GLY A 77 1.68 31.37 -3.85
CA GLY A 77 0.34 31.62 -4.35
C GLY A 77 -0.70 31.84 -3.24
N ALA A 78 -0.64 31.11 -2.13
CA ALA A 78 -1.56 31.22 -1.01
C ALA A 78 -1.36 32.51 -0.20
N ALA A 79 -0.10 32.95 -0.02
CA ALA A 79 0.20 34.24 0.57
C ALA A 79 -0.29 35.39 -0.33
N ALA A 80 0.01 35.33 -1.63
CA ALA A 80 -0.48 36.32 -2.60
C ALA A 80 -2.03 36.34 -2.68
N LEU A 81 -2.67 35.17 -2.62
CA LEU A 81 -4.13 35.04 -2.57
C LEU A 81 -4.70 35.70 -1.31
N ARG A 82 -4.07 35.50 -0.15
CA ARG A 82 -4.49 36.14 1.10
C ARG A 82 -4.37 37.66 1.00
N ASP A 83 -3.23 38.16 0.54
CA ASP A 83 -3.01 39.60 0.34
C ASP A 83 -4.03 40.19 -0.65
N GLN A 84 -4.36 39.43 -1.70
CA GLN A 84 -5.37 39.81 -2.68
C GLN A 84 -6.77 39.94 -2.06
N ILE A 85 -7.18 38.95 -1.26
CA ILE A 85 -8.49 38.93 -0.57
C ILE A 85 -8.58 40.05 0.47
N ASP A 86 -7.50 40.29 1.24
CA ASP A 86 -7.42 41.41 2.17
C ASP A 86 -7.54 42.76 1.42
N GLY A 87 -6.98 42.85 0.21
CA GLY A 87 -7.16 43.99 -0.70
C GLY A 87 -8.60 44.19 -1.20
N VAL A 88 -9.32 43.12 -1.52
CA VAL A 88 -10.75 43.17 -1.91
C VAL A 88 -11.58 43.73 -0.75
N ARG A 89 -11.34 43.23 0.47
CA ARG A 89 -12.02 43.70 1.68
C ARG A 89 -11.73 45.17 1.97
N ALA A 90 -10.45 45.57 1.96
CA ALA A 90 -10.06 46.96 2.19
C ALA A 90 -10.72 47.92 1.18
N MET A 91 -10.90 47.47 -0.06
CA MET A 91 -11.59 48.23 -1.10
C MET A 91 -13.09 48.37 -0.84
N ALA A 92 -13.76 47.31 -0.36
CA ALA A 92 -15.16 47.37 0.05
C ALA A 92 -15.35 48.35 1.22
N GLU A 93 -14.49 48.27 2.24
CA GLU A 93 -14.48 49.21 3.38
C GLU A 93 -14.21 50.66 2.91
N ALA A 94 -13.33 50.87 1.93
CA ALA A 94 -13.04 52.19 1.39
C ALA A 94 -14.24 52.86 0.70
N ARG A 95 -15.15 52.09 0.07
CA ARG A 95 -16.37 52.62 -0.60
C ARG A 95 -17.33 53.29 0.38
N VAL A 96 -17.34 52.83 1.62
CA VAL A 96 -18.28 53.29 2.67
C VAL A 96 -17.58 54.16 3.73
N ARG A 97 -16.27 54.38 3.56
CA ARG A 97 -15.45 55.12 4.52
C ARG A 97 -15.94 56.56 4.68
N GLY A 98 -16.14 56.98 5.93
CA GLY A 98 -16.63 58.32 6.27
C GLY A 98 -18.15 58.43 6.39
N ASN A 99 -18.90 57.33 6.26
CA ASN A 99 -20.33 57.26 6.54
C ASN A 99 -20.66 56.03 7.40
N GLU A 100 -20.97 56.26 8.68
CA GLU A 100 -21.21 55.20 9.67
C GLU A 100 -22.41 54.31 9.32
N LEU A 101 -23.48 54.87 8.76
CA LEU A 101 -24.67 54.11 8.35
C LEU A 101 -24.37 53.20 7.15
N ASN A 102 -23.56 53.67 6.20
CA ASN A 102 -23.15 52.85 5.06
C ASN A 102 -22.17 51.74 5.50
N PHE A 103 -21.34 52.01 6.51
CA PHE A 103 -20.45 51.00 7.08
C PHE A 103 -21.25 49.92 7.83
N GLU A 104 -22.24 50.29 8.63
CA GLU A 104 -23.16 49.35 9.28
C GLU A 104 -23.95 48.52 8.25
N ALA A 105 -24.44 49.15 7.18
CA ALA A 105 -25.11 48.48 6.08
C ALA A 105 -24.19 47.49 5.36
N LEU A 106 -22.89 47.81 5.19
CA LEU A 106 -21.92 46.88 4.65
C LEU A 106 -21.74 45.67 5.57
N LEU A 107 -21.47 45.88 6.87
CA LEU A 107 -21.23 44.79 7.82
C LEU A 107 -22.42 43.81 7.97
N SER A 108 -23.63 44.29 7.70
CA SER A 108 -24.86 43.48 7.73
C SER A 108 -25.27 42.90 6.37
N SER A 109 -24.52 43.19 5.31
CA SER A 109 -24.84 42.74 3.94
C SER A 109 -24.34 41.33 3.63
N ASP A 110 -24.98 40.69 2.64
CA ASP A 110 -24.53 39.42 2.06
C ASP A 110 -23.11 39.54 1.49
N LEU A 111 -22.77 40.69 0.90
CA LEU A 111 -21.43 40.97 0.39
C LEU A 111 -20.35 40.83 1.48
N TRP A 112 -20.63 41.29 2.71
CA TRP A 112 -19.69 41.15 3.81
C TRP A 112 -19.53 39.71 4.28
N GLN A 113 -20.60 38.92 4.23
CA GLN A 113 -20.54 37.48 4.51
C GLN A 113 -19.68 36.75 3.46
N ASP A 114 -19.79 37.12 2.20
CA ASP A 114 -18.99 36.56 1.11
C ASP A 114 -17.51 36.97 1.23
N LEU A 115 -17.22 38.22 1.60
CA LEU A 115 -15.86 38.71 1.85
C LEU A 115 -15.20 37.99 3.03
N GLU A 116 -15.92 37.81 4.13
CA GLU A 116 -15.40 37.05 5.27
C GLU A 116 -15.19 35.57 4.90
N SER A 117 -16.07 34.97 4.10
CA SER A 117 -15.91 33.59 3.60
C SER A 117 -14.63 33.44 2.78
N LEU A 118 -14.33 34.39 1.88
CA LEU A 118 -13.06 34.41 1.14
C LEU A 118 -11.86 34.59 2.08
N ARG A 119 -11.94 35.49 3.07
CA ARG A 119 -10.86 35.70 4.04
C ARG A 119 -10.52 34.43 4.81
N VAL A 120 -11.54 33.68 5.27
CA VAL A 120 -11.34 32.40 5.96
C VAL A 120 -10.59 31.43 5.06
N ALA A 121 -11.03 31.33 3.81
CA ALA A 121 -10.53 30.34 2.88
C ALA A 121 -9.09 30.67 2.43
N GLY A 122 -8.73 31.96 2.30
CA GLY A 122 -7.35 32.40 2.11
C GLY A 122 -6.45 32.07 3.31
N ALA A 123 -6.95 32.26 4.55
CA ALA A 123 -6.23 31.89 5.76
C ALA A 123 -6.07 30.35 5.88
N TYR A 124 -7.09 29.59 5.49
CA TYR A 124 -7.08 28.13 5.40
C TYR A 124 -6.00 27.62 4.44
N ALA A 125 -5.92 28.21 3.24
CA ALA A 125 -4.89 27.86 2.27
C ALA A 125 -3.47 28.12 2.79
N LEU A 126 -3.27 29.24 3.48
CA LEU A 126 -1.98 29.57 4.10
C LEU A 126 -1.63 28.61 5.24
N ALA A 127 -2.59 28.21 6.06
CA ALA A 127 -2.36 27.27 7.17
C ALA A 127 -1.90 25.89 6.67
N TRP A 128 -2.51 25.37 5.60
CA TRP A 128 -2.06 24.11 4.97
C TRP A 128 -0.66 24.23 4.36
N ALA A 129 -0.35 25.37 3.74
CA ALA A 129 0.98 25.63 3.22
C ALA A 129 2.04 25.76 4.35
N ASN A 130 1.67 26.34 5.49
CA ASN A 130 2.54 26.44 6.66
C ASN A 130 2.76 25.06 7.31
N LEU A 131 1.72 24.23 7.40
CA LEU A 131 1.82 22.85 7.87
C LEU A 131 2.72 21.99 6.97
N SER A 132 2.57 22.11 5.64
CA SER A 132 3.43 21.40 4.69
C SER A 132 4.91 21.78 4.85
N ARG A 133 5.20 23.06 5.12
CA ARG A 133 6.56 23.54 5.43
C ARG A 133 7.05 23.01 6.77
N ALA A 134 6.24 23.10 7.82
CA ALA A 134 6.62 22.67 9.16
C ALA A 134 7.05 21.20 9.18
N THR A 135 6.37 20.35 8.42
CA THR A 135 6.72 18.92 8.29
C THR A 135 7.95 18.64 7.42
N ARG A 136 8.60 19.67 6.83
CA ARG A 136 9.83 19.60 6.02
C ARG A 136 11.06 20.15 6.71
N GLU A 137 10.91 20.70 7.90
CA GLU A 137 12.03 21.20 8.67
C GLU A 137 12.94 20.04 9.09
N ILE A 138 14.22 20.15 8.72
CA ILE A 138 15.24 19.11 8.94
C ILE A 138 15.71 19.11 10.40
N SER A 139 15.85 20.29 11.00
CA SER A 139 16.12 20.40 12.43
C SER A 139 14.90 19.98 13.24
N ALA A 140 15.07 19.02 14.15
CA ALA A 140 14.00 18.56 15.03
C ALA A 140 13.39 19.70 15.88
N GLU A 141 14.21 20.69 16.24
CA GLU A 141 13.77 21.86 17.01
C GLU A 141 13.05 22.88 16.13
N ALA A 142 13.56 23.15 14.93
CA ALA A 142 12.88 24.01 13.96
C ALA A 142 11.53 23.41 13.55
N ARG A 143 11.49 22.09 13.31
CA ARG A 143 10.27 21.33 13.04
C ARG A 143 9.26 21.43 14.17
N ARG A 144 9.70 21.23 15.42
CA ARG A 144 8.81 21.38 16.58
C ARG A 144 8.21 22.77 16.64
N LYS A 145 9.02 23.82 16.53
CA LYS A 145 8.55 25.21 16.58
C LYS A 145 7.60 25.54 15.44
N ALA A 146 7.92 25.09 14.21
CA ALA A 146 7.08 25.30 13.05
C ALA A 146 5.74 24.54 13.14
N LEU A 147 5.74 23.32 13.69
CA LEU A 147 4.54 22.51 13.89
C LEU A 147 3.62 23.10 14.97
N VAL A 148 4.18 23.69 16.04
CA VAL A 148 3.40 24.45 17.03
C VAL A 148 2.69 25.62 16.35
N GLY A 149 3.42 26.41 15.55
CA GLY A 149 2.82 27.52 14.80
C GLY A 149 1.74 27.07 13.81
N ALA A 150 1.99 26.00 13.04
CA ALA A 150 0.99 25.46 12.11
C ALA A 150 -0.26 24.89 12.82
N THR A 151 -0.07 24.31 14.01
CA THR A 151 -1.18 23.84 14.86
C THR A 151 -2.00 25.01 15.39
N GLU A 152 -1.36 26.12 15.77
CA GLU A 152 -2.02 27.35 16.20
C GLU A 152 -2.77 28.01 15.05
N ASP A 153 -2.18 28.10 13.85
CA ASP A 153 -2.84 28.60 12.64
C ASP A 153 -4.12 27.80 12.34
N MET A 154 -4.05 26.47 12.38
CA MET A 154 -5.22 25.60 12.17
C MET A 154 -6.26 25.72 13.29
N ARG A 155 -5.83 25.90 14.55
CA ARG A 155 -6.72 26.07 15.69
C ARG A 155 -7.45 27.42 15.66
N ALA A 156 -6.80 28.49 15.20
CA ALA A 156 -7.46 29.79 15.03
C ALA A 156 -8.64 29.66 14.04
N LEU A 157 -8.44 28.93 12.95
CA LEU A 157 -9.46 28.67 11.93
C LEU A 157 -10.68 27.88 12.45
N THR A 158 -10.55 27.10 13.52
CA THR A 158 -11.70 26.38 14.12
C THR A 158 -12.50 27.22 15.11
N LEU A 159 -11.95 28.36 15.58
CA LEU A 159 -12.54 29.17 16.64
C LEU A 159 -13.02 30.55 16.16
N GLU A 160 -12.39 31.11 15.14
CA GLU A 160 -12.62 32.51 14.71
C GLU A 160 -13.81 32.69 13.74
N PHE A 161 -14.41 31.61 13.22
CA PHE A 161 -15.26 31.70 12.03
C PHE A 161 -16.63 31.05 12.18
N SER A 162 -17.63 31.66 11.54
CA SER A 162 -19.04 31.25 11.57
C SER A 162 -19.44 30.30 10.44
N HIS A 163 -18.55 29.99 9.48
CA HIS A 163 -18.87 29.14 8.33
C HIS A 163 -18.66 27.64 8.64
N PRO A 164 -19.72 26.82 8.81
CA PRO A 164 -19.59 25.47 9.38
C PRO A 164 -18.70 24.52 8.56
N VAL A 165 -18.73 24.63 7.24
CA VAL A 165 -17.95 23.78 6.32
C VAL A 165 -16.45 24.02 6.47
N ILE A 166 -16.02 25.27 6.62
CA ILE A 166 -14.60 25.61 6.75
C ILE A 166 -14.10 25.26 8.14
N VAL A 167 -14.94 25.45 9.18
CA VAL A 167 -14.62 24.99 10.55
C VAL A 167 -14.41 23.47 10.56
N GLN A 168 -15.29 22.69 9.94
CA GLN A 168 -15.16 21.23 9.84
C GLN A 168 -13.86 20.82 9.12
N ARG A 169 -13.51 21.48 8.01
CA ARG A 169 -12.26 21.24 7.27
C ARG A 169 -11.00 21.68 8.05
N ALA A 170 -11.06 22.80 8.76
CA ALA A 170 -9.99 23.26 9.65
C ALA A 170 -9.76 22.29 10.82
N MET A 171 -10.80 21.64 11.35
CA MET A 171 -10.66 20.59 12.35
C MET A 171 -9.92 19.35 11.78
N TYR A 172 -10.16 19.01 10.51
CA TYR A 172 -9.39 17.95 9.82
C TYR A 172 -7.91 18.34 9.69
N GLY A 173 -7.62 19.57 9.27
CA GLY A 173 -6.25 20.11 9.21
C GLY A 173 -5.56 20.19 10.57
N LEU A 174 -6.31 20.55 11.63
CA LEU A 174 -5.81 20.58 13.01
C LEU A 174 -5.43 19.18 13.51
N ALA A 175 -6.27 18.18 13.28
CA ALA A 175 -5.96 16.78 13.61
C ALA A 175 -4.71 16.29 12.86
N THR A 176 -4.58 16.67 11.59
CA THR A 176 -3.39 16.37 10.77
C THR A 176 -2.13 17.00 11.36
N ALA A 177 -2.17 18.28 11.75
CA ALA A 177 -1.05 18.97 12.39
C ALA A 177 -0.65 18.34 13.74
N GLN A 178 -1.63 17.92 14.54
CA GLN A 178 -1.41 17.25 15.83
C GLN A 178 -0.72 15.89 15.65
N ILE A 179 -1.14 15.10 14.65
CA ILE A 179 -0.48 13.84 14.29
C ILE A 179 0.96 14.08 13.85
N GLU A 180 1.20 15.06 12.98
CA GLU A 180 2.54 15.41 12.52
C GLU A 180 3.46 15.91 13.64
N GLY A 181 2.87 16.51 14.69
CA GLY A 181 3.52 16.86 15.95
C GLY A 181 3.75 15.69 16.91
N GLY A 182 3.20 14.50 16.63
CA GLY A 182 3.29 13.32 17.47
C GLY A 182 2.23 13.21 18.56
N ASP A 183 1.24 14.11 18.60
CA ASP A 183 0.17 14.15 19.61
C ASP A 183 -1.09 13.40 19.14
N VAL A 184 -0.99 12.06 19.14
CA VAL A 184 -2.08 11.16 18.75
C VAL A 184 -3.34 11.33 19.61
N PRO A 185 -3.25 11.46 20.95
CA PRO A 185 -4.43 11.70 21.78
C PRO A 185 -5.19 12.97 21.42
N ALA A 186 -4.49 14.09 21.16
CA ALA A 186 -5.14 15.33 20.76
C ALA A 186 -5.79 15.21 19.38
N ALA A 187 -5.15 14.53 18.42
CA ALA A 187 -5.72 14.29 17.10
C ALA A 187 -7.00 13.46 17.16
N ILE A 188 -7.02 12.38 17.95
CA ILE A 188 -8.22 11.54 18.16
C ILE A 188 -9.36 12.40 18.73
N ALA A 189 -9.08 13.21 19.75
CA ALA A 189 -10.09 14.09 20.35
C ALA A 189 -10.66 15.11 19.35
N THR A 190 -9.81 15.70 18.50
CA THR A 190 -10.23 16.62 17.44
C THR A 190 -11.10 15.90 16.40
N LEU A 191 -10.72 14.69 15.97
CA LEU A 191 -11.50 13.89 15.01
C LEU A 191 -12.84 13.43 15.58
N ASP A 192 -12.92 13.09 16.87
CA ASP A 192 -14.19 12.75 17.52
C ASP A 192 -15.16 13.94 17.53
N GLN A 193 -14.65 15.14 17.84
CA GLN A 193 -15.44 16.37 17.74
C GLN A 193 -15.88 16.65 16.30
N LEU A 194 -15.01 16.41 15.32
CA LEU A 194 -15.33 16.58 13.90
C LEU A 194 -16.41 15.60 13.45
N LYS A 195 -16.32 14.32 13.83
CA LYS A 195 -17.35 13.30 13.54
C LYS A 195 -18.71 13.71 14.12
N ALA A 196 -18.75 14.21 15.35
CA ALA A 196 -19.97 14.72 15.97
C ALA A 196 -20.51 16.00 15.30
N SER A 197 -19.64 16.82 14.69
CA SER A 197 -20.02 17.98 13.88
C SER A 197 -20.62 17.56 12.53
N LEU A 198 -19.97 16.63 11.83
CA LEU A 198 -20.41 16.13 10.51
C LEU A 198 -21.77 15.43 10.58
N GLN A 199 -22.07 14.72 11.68
CA GLN A 199 -23.38 14.14 11.93
C GLN A 199 -24.52 15.16 12.03
N ARG A 200 -24.21 16.42 12.39
CA ARG A 200 -25.19 17.51 12.51
C ARG A 200 -25.35 18.33 11.23
N GLY A 201 -24.52 18.10 10.22
CA GLY A 201 -24.60 18.77 8.92
C GLY A 201 -23.23 18.94 8.26
N GLY A 202 -22.78 17.93 7.50
CA GLY A 202 -21.49 17.91 6.82
C GLY A 202 -21.54 17.30 5.41
N GLN A 203 -20.45 17.46 4.66
CA GLN A 203 -20.31 16.88 3.32
C GLN A 203 -19.87 15.40 3.42
N LYS A 204 -20.58 14.49 2.74
CA LYS A 204 -20.27 13.04 2.73
C LYS A 204 -18.81 12.70 2.40
N PRO A 205 -18.16 13.35 1.41
CA PRO A 205 -16.75 13.06 1.12
C PRO A 205 -15.80 13.35 2.29
N LEU A 206 -16.09 14.39 3.08
CA LEU A 206 -15.28 14.72 4.27
C LEU A 206 -15.50 13.72 5.40
N GLU A 207 -16.72 13.20 5.55
CA GLU A 207 -17.03 12.13 6.51
C GLU A 207 -16.27 10.83 6.21
N GLU A 208 -16.18 10.45 4.94
CA GLU A 208 -15.39 9.28 4.51
C GLU A 208 -13.89 9.45 4.80
N ALA A 209 -13.33 10.62 4.48
CA ALA A 209 -11.93 10.95 4.75
C ALA A 209 -11.62 10.94 6.27
N VAL A 210 -12.49 11.52 7.08
CA VAL A 210 -12.36 11.54 8.55
C VAL A 210 -12.44 10.14 9.15
N ASN A 211 -13.33 9.28 8.64
CA ASN A 211 -13.44 7.91 9.13
C ASN A 211 -12.20 7.06 8.76
N LEU A 212 -11.65 7.25 7.55
CA LEU A 212 -10.40 6.62 7.13
C LEU A 212 -9.23 7.07 8.03
N PHE A 213 -9.07 8.39 8.21
CA PHE A 213 -8.01 8.95 9.02
C PHE A 213 -8.11 8.50 10.49
N TYR A 214 -9.32 8.52 11.07
CA TYR A 214 -9.58 8.03 12.42
C TYR A 214 -9.24 6.53 12.55
N GLY A 215 -9.63 5.72 11.57
CA GLY A 215 -9.32 4.29 11.54
C GLY A 215 -7.83 3.98 11.46
N GLU A 216 -7.07 4.81 10.73
CA GLU A 216 -5.62 4.69 10.62
C GLU A 216 -4.90 4.98 11.93
N ILE A 217 -5.19 6.11 12.57
CA ILE A 217 -4.46 6.55 13.77
C ILE A 217 -4.84 5.77 15.04
N THR A 218 -6.01 5.11 15.02
CA THR A 218 -6.46 4.23 16.11
C THR A 218 -6.08 2.77 15.90
N ALA A 219 -5.47 2.43 14.76
CA ALA A 219 -5.06 1.07 14.46
C ALA A 219 -3.99 0.56 15.44
N PRO A 220 -4.06 -0.70 15.90
CA PRO A 220 -3.05 -1.29 16.77
C PRO A 220 -1.66 -1.26 16.11
N GLY A 221 -0.70 -0.58 16.74
CA GLY A 221 0.66 -0.45 16.21
C GLY A 221 0.89 0.77 15.32
N TYR A 222 -0.08 1.69 15.21
CA TYR A 222 0.15 3.00 14.64
C TYR A 222 1.30 3.72 15.38
N THR A 223 2.27 4.21 14.62
CA THR A 223 3.39 5.00 15.18
C THR A 223 3.39 6.36 14.50
N PRO A 224 3.20 7.45 15.26
CA PRO A 224 3.16 8.78 14.65
C PRO A 224 4.53 9.15 14.07
N PRO A 225 4.58 10.14 13.16
CA PRO A 225 5.83 10.75 12.72
C PRO A 225 6.70 11.12 13.92
N ILE A 226 7.92 10.56 14.00
CA ILE A 226 8.81 10.77 15.15
C ILE A 226 9.32 12.23 15.13
N VAL A 227 8.76 13.09 15.97
CA VAL A 227 9.43 14.33 16.38
C VAL A 227 10.30 13.97 17.59
N SER A 228 11.56 13.61 17.34
CA SER A 228 12.49 13.07 18.35
C SER A 228 12.57 13.98 19.60
N ALA A 229 11.78 13.68 20.63
CA ALA A 229 11.77 14.39 21.90
C ALA A 229 12.91 13.96 22.86
N GLY A 230 13.81 13.06 22.44
CA GLY A 230 14.89 12.54 23.30
C GLY A 230 16.29 12.49 22.69
N ALA A 231 16.51 12.98 21.46
CA ALA A 231 17.80 12.88 20.76
C ALA A 231 18.50 14.23 20.55
N ALA A 232 18.08 15.28 21.26
CA ALA A 232 18.66 16.61 21.16
C ALA A 232 20.10 16.70 21.73
N ALA A 233 20.65 15.61 22.29
CA ALA A 233 22.03 15.57 22.81
C ALA A 233 23.01 14.79 21.91
N THR A 234 22.65 14.39 20.69
CA THR A 234 23.55 13.54 19.87
C THR A 234 23.60 13.88 18.38
N LEU A 235 23.05 15.02 17.97
CA LEU A 235 23.08 15.49 16.58
C LEU A 235 23.86 16.81 16.37
N GLU A 236 24.69 17.21 17.33
CA GLU A 236 25.95 17.89 16.98
C GLU A 236 26.95 16.82 16.52
N ARG A 237 26.70 16.19 15.37
CA ARG A 237 27.78 15.53 14.65
C ARG A 237 28.48 16.62 13.86
N ASP A 238 29.65 17.01 14.37
CA ASP A 238 30.69 17.64 13.59
C ASP A 238 30.78 16.94 12.21
N PHE A 239 30.27 17.60 11.17
CA PHE A 239 30.55 17.25 9.77
C PHE A 239 31.96 17.71 9.39
N SER A 240 32.91 17.51 10.29
CA SER A 240 34.31 17.87 10.10
C SER A 240 35.02 16.70 9.44
N GLN A 241 35.23 16.87 8.14
CA GLN A 241 36.33 16.35 7.32
C GLN A 241 36.84 14.95 7.67
N GLU A 242 36.32 13.92 6.99
CA GLU A 242 37.14 12.93 6.27
C GLU A 242 36.25 11.99 5.43
N ALA A 243 36.70 11.75 4.20
CA ALA A 243 36.18 10.81 3.20
C ALA A 243 34.81 11.13 2.53
N GLY A 244 34.87 11.88 1.42
CA GLY A 244 33.93 11.74 0.29
C GLY A 244 32.46 12.03 0.57
N VAL A 245 32.17 13.02 1.42
CA VAL A 245 30.82 13.45 1.77
C VAL A 245 30.39 14.59 0.85
N ALA A 246 29.12 14.59 0.44
CA ALA A 246 28.45 15.65 -0.31
C ALA A 246 28.87 17.06 0.15
N ASP A 247 29.11 17.96 -0.81
CA ASP A 247 29.52 19.34 -0.54
C ASP A 247 28.56 20.02 0.47
N PRO A 248 29.05 20.49 1.63
CA PRO A 248 28.25 21.17 2.64
C PRO A 248 27.45 22.37 2.10
N GLN A 249 27.92 23.00 1.02
CA GLN A 249 27.19 24.09 0.37
C GLN A 249 25.95 23.59 -0.37
N ILE A 250 26.02 22.42 -1.01
CA ILE A 250 24.88 21.82 -1.72
C ILE A 250 23.87 21.25 -0.72
N LEU A 251 24.33 20.74 0.42
CA LEU A 251 23.44 20.37 1.53
C LEU A 251 22.68 21.60 2.03
N ARG A 252 23.36 22.70 2.36
CA ARG A 252 22.70 23.96 2.73
C ARG A 252 21.77 24.49 1.63
N ALA A 253 22.12 24.32 0.36
CA ALA A 253 21.27 24.70 -0.76
C ALA A 253 19.99 23.85 -0.84
N ALA A 254 20.08 22.55 -0.53
CA ALA A 254 18.91 21.66 -0.46
C ALA A 254 18.03 21.97 0.76
N GLU A 255 18.62 22.28 1.93
CA GLU A 255 17.87 22.75 3.11
C GLU A 255 17.21 24.11 2.84
N GLN A 256 17.90 25.01 2.14
CA GLN A 256 17.37 26.30 1.69
C GLN A 256 16.26 26.12 0.64
N ALA A 257 16.40 25.17 -0.29
CA ALA A 257 15.36 24.87 -1.28
C ALA A 257 14.11 24.26 -0.63
N LEU A 258 14.29 23.36 0.36
CA LEU A 258 13.21 22.78 1.14
C LEU A 258 12.48 23.83 1.99
N SER A 259 13.22 24.68 2.70
CA SER A 259 12.64 25.77 3.52
C SER A 259 12.00 26.88 2.68
N ALA A 260 12.56 27.16 1.49
CA ALA A 260 11.97 28.06 0.50
C ALA A 260 10.73 27.49 -0.19
N GLY A 261 10.49 26.18 -0.07
CA GLY A 261 9.33 25.51 -0.64
C GLY A 261 9.43 25.28 -2.15
N LYS A 262 10.62 24.98 -2.65
CA LYS A 262 10.86 24.70 -4.08
C LYS A 262 10.24 23.37 -4.54
N PRO A 263 9.96 23.23 -5.85
CA PRO A 263 9.47 21.99 -6.44
C PRO A 263 10.33 20.77 -6.18
N ALA A 264 9.70 19.59 -6.14
CA ALA A 264 10.43 18.32 -6.04
C ALA A 264 11.45 18.15 -7.18
N THR A 265 11.12 18.61 -8.40
CA THR A 265 12.02 18.60 -9.57
C THR A 265 13.18 19.59 -9.44
N GLU A 266 12.97 20.76 -8.83
CA GLU A 266 14.04 21.72 -8.55
C GLU A 266 14.96 21.20 -7.44
N ILE A 267 14.41 20.60 -6.38
CA ILE A 267 15.17 19.95 -5.32
C ILE A 267 15.96 18.75 -5.89
N ALA A 268 15.32 17.93 -6.74
CA ALA A 268 15.98 16.85 -7.46
C ALA A 268 17.13 17.36 -8.32
N ALA A 269 16.96 18.48 -9.04
CA ALA A 269 17.99 19.07 -9.87
C ALA A 269 19.17 19.65 -9.05
N VAL A 270 18.92 20.18 -7.85
CA VAL A 270 19.96 20.61 -6.90
C VAL A 270 20.76 19.42 -6.36
N LEU A 271 20.08 18.29 -6.14
CA LEU A 271 20.65 17.08 -5.56
C LEU A 271 21.31 16.14 -6.60
N ALA A 272 20.82 16.15 -7.84
CA ALA A 272 21.30 15.33 -8.96
C ALA A 272 22.81 15.44 -9.23
N PRO A 273 23.44 16.63 -9.28
CA PRO A 273 24.88 16.75 -9.53
C PRO A 273 25.75 16.17 -8.40
N VAL A 274 25.20 15.97 -7.19
CA VAL A 274 25.90 15.33 -6.06
C VAL A 274 25.66 13.83 -6.04
N PHE A 275 24.43 13.40 -6.28
CA PHE A 275 24.07 11.99 -6.15
C PHE A 275 24.39 11.16 -7.38
N ALA A 276 24.28 11.70 -8.61
CA ALA A 276 24.62 10.94 -9.81
C ALA A 276 26.08 10.44 -9.79
N PRO A 277 27.11 11.25 -9.45
CA PRO A 277 28.47 10.76 -9.28
C PRO A 277 28.65 9.88 -8.04
N ALA A 278 27.89 10.13 -6.96
CA ALA A 278 27.97 9.33 -5.73
C ALA A 278 27.52 7.88 -5.95
N PHE A 279 26.47 7.67 -6.75
CA PHE A 279 25.92 6.35 -7.07
C PHE A 279 26.64 5.60 -8.20
N GLU A 280 27.52 6.30 -8.92
CA GLU A 280 28.56 5.71 -9.81
C GLU A 280 29.91 5.55 -9.09
N GLY A 281 30.02 6.10 -7.87
CA GLY A 281 31.23 6.16 -7.06
C GLY A 281 31.46 4.93 -6.17
N GLN A 282 32.33 5.10 -5.16
CA GLN A 282 32.70 4.01 -4.26
C GLN A 282 31.58 3.66 -3.27
N PRO A 283 31.52 2.40 -2.76
CA PRO A 283 30.49 1.93 -1.81
C PRO A 283 30.23 2.84 -0.60
N ALA A 284 31.26 3.52 -0.09
CA ALA A 284 31.16 4.43 1.06
C ALA A 284 30.34 5.68 0.72
N THR A 285 30.53 6.25 -0.46
CA THR A 285 29.80 7.44 -0.95
C THR A 285 28.33 7.13 -1.19
N ILE A 286 28.03 5.94 -1.71
CA ILE A 286 26.66 5.43 -1.90
C ILE A 286 25.94 5.29 -0.55
N THR A 287 26.63 4.72 0.45
CA THR A 287 26.08 4.53 1.79
C THR A 287 25.77 5.87 2.45
N ALA A 288 26.70 6.83 2.40
CA ALA A 288 26.49 8.16 2.97
C ALA A 288 25.32 8.91 2.30
N ALA A 289 25.18 8.78 0.97
CA ALA A 289 24.06 9.34 0.23
C ALA A 289 22.71 8.76 0.70
N PHE A 290 22.62 7.44 0.84
CA PHE A 290 21.40 6.83 1.39
C PHE A 290 21.15 7.18 2.85
N GLU A 291 22.17 7.29 3.70
CA GLU A 291 22.00 7.71 5.11
C GLU A 291 21.40 9.11 5.20
N PHE A 292 21.85 10.03 4.35
CA PHE A 292 21.32 11.37 4.25
C PHE A 292 19.84 11.36 3.77
N LEU A 293 19.56 10.69 2.64
CA LEU A 293 18.19 10.60 2.10
C LEU A 293 17.23 9.87 3.06
N ALA A 294 17.71 8.89 3.83
CA ALA A 294 16.93 8.16 4.83
C ALA A 294 16.53 9.02 6.04
N GLY A 295 17.22 10.14 6.26
CA GLY A 295 16.94 11.08 7.34
C GLY A 295 15.61 11.81 7.15
N ASP A 296 15.17 11.99 5.90
CA ASP A 296 13.94 12.68 5.54
C ASP A 296 13.18 11.95 4.43
N LYS A 297 11.94 11.52 4.73
CA LYS A 297 11.07 10.82 3.78
C LYS A 297 10.81 11.62 2.49
N LYS A 298 10.89 12.95 2.54
CA LYS A 298 10.62 13.85 1.42
C LYS A 298 11.85 14.04 0.55
N LEU A 299 13.06 14.03 1.14
CA LEU A 299 14.30 13.94 0.37
C LEU A 299 14.38 12.60 -0.38
N LEU A 300 13.98 11.51 0.28
CA LEU A 300 13.85 10.20 -0.36
C LEU A 300 12.82 10.20 -1.51
N ALA A 301 11.75 10.98 -1.40
CA ALA A 301 10.72 11.08 -2.44
C ALA A 301 11.10 12.05 -3.59
N ALA A 302 11.90 13.07 -3.31
CA ALA A 302 12.36 14.05 -4.29
C ALA A 302 13.61 13.62 -5.07
N ALA A 303 14.39 12.67 -4.56
CA ALA A 303 15.59 12.20 -5.23
C ALA A 303 15.24 11.32 -6.45
N ASP A 304 15.32 11.91 -7.65
CA ASP A 304 15.11 11.21 -8.93
C ASP A 304 16.32 10.32 -9.28
N TYR A 305 16.46 9.22 -8.53
CA TYR A 305 17.50 8.23 -8.76
C TYR A 305 16.94 6.80 -8.64
N PRO A 306 17.27 5.87 -9.55
CA PRO A 306 16.55 4.59 -9.69
C PRO A 306 16.36 3.75 -8.40
N PRO A 307 17.39 3.49 -7.57
CA PRO A 307 17.21 2.73 -6.33
C PRO A 307 16.43 3.48 -5.26
N VAL A 308 16.45 4.81 -5.26
CA VAL A 308 15.72 5.64 -4.29
C VAL A 308 14.22 5.64 -4.65
N ASN A 309 13.90 5.87 -5.92
CA ASN A 309 12.55 5.73 -6.47
C ASN A 309 11.98 4.33 -6.23
N ALA A 310 12.79 3.29 -6.37
CA ALA A 310 12.37 1.91 -6.14
C ALA A 310 12.08 1.62 -4.65
N VAL A 311 12.92 2.08 -3.72
CA VAL A 311 12.66 1.93 -2.26
C VAL A 311 11.37 2.68 -1.88
N HIS A 312 11.16 3.89 -2.39
CA HIS A 312 9.93 4.63 -2.15
C HIS A 312 8.69 3.93 -2.73
N THR A 313 8.81 3.41 -3.95
CA THR A 313 7.73 2.65 -4.61
C THR A 313 7.40 1.38 -3.83
N MET A 314 8.40 0.69 -3.27
CA MET A 314 8.18 -0.45 -2.38
C MET A 314 7.41 -0.06 -1.12
N ASP A 315 7.76 1.05 -0.46
CA ASP A 315 7.07 1.55 0.74
C ASP A 315 5.60 1.87 0.44
N ARG A 316 5.34 2.64 -0.61
CA ARG A 316 3.97 2.98 -1.04
C ARG A 316 3.16 1.74 -1.38
N ALA A 317 3.70 0.88 -2.26
CA ALA A 317 3.01 -0.32 -2.70
C ALA A 317 2.69 -1.26 -1.53
N PHE A 318 3.56 -1.32 -0.53
CA PHE A 318 3.34 -2.11 0.67
C PHE A 318 2.15 -1.61 1.48
N THR A 319 2.04 -0.30 1.72
CA THR A 319 0.93 0.33 2.48
C THR A 319 -0.43 0.05 1.85
N ILE A 320 -0.52 0.08 0.52
CA ILE A 320 -1.76 -0.21 -0.22
C ILE A 320 -1.90 -1.69 -0.64
N SER A 321 -1.10 -2.59 -0.05
CA SER A 321 -1.14 -4.05 -0.29
C SER A 321 -0.90 -4.50 -1.75
N GLN A 322 -0.22 -3.68 -2.56
CA GLN A 322 0.22 -4.03 -3.91
C GLN A 322 1.53 -4.85 -3.89
N PHE A 323 1.46 -6.06 -3.34
CA PHE A 323 2.63 -6.89 -3.08
C PHE A 323 3.44 -7.27 -4.34
N ALA A 324 2.79 -7.41 -5.50
CA ALA A 324 3.47 -7.66 -6.77
C ALA A 324 4.41 -6.51 -7.16
N THR A 325 3.97 -5.26 -6.96
CA THR A 325 4.77 -4.06 -7.22
C THR A 325 5.99 -3.99 -6.29
N VAL A 326 5.84 -4.39 -5.03
CA VAL A 326 6.97 -4.51 -4.08
C VAL A 326 8.01 -5.51 -4.58
N ARG A 327 7.57 -6.69 -5.06
CA ARG A 327 8.45 -7.73 -5.61
C ARG A 327 9.19 -7.29 -6.86
N GLU A 328 8.54 -6.55 -7.77
CA GLU A 328 9.19 -6.10 -9.01
C GLU A 328 10.25 -5.01 -8.74
N ASN A 329 9.96 -4.07 -7.85
CA ASN A 329 10.90 -3.00 -7.50
C ASN A 329 12.14 -3.50 -6.76
N TRP A 330 12.06 -4.66 -6.09
CA TRP A 330 13.25 -5.32 -5.54
C TRP A 330 14.35 -5.54 -6.58
N ARG A 331 14.03 -5.77 -7.86
CA ARG A 331 15.04 -5.94 -8.91
C ARG A 331 15.95 -4.72 -9.07
N VAL A 332 15.40 -3.53 -8.86
CA VAL A 332 16.11 -2.25 -8.94
C VAL A 332 16.90 -1.96 -7.67
N VAL A 333 16.38 -2.36 -6.51
CA VAL A 333 17.05 -2.17 -5.20
C VAL A 333 18.17 -3.18 -4.96
N LYS A 334 18.04 -4.41 -5.46
CA LYS A 334 18.95 -5.55 -5.20
C LYS A 334 20.45 -5.23 -5.39
N PRO A 335 20.90 -4.52 -6.46
CA PRO A 335 22.32 -4.20 -6.64
C PRO A 335 22.89 -3.32 -5.51
N TYR A 336 22.04 -2.50 -4.88
CA TYR A 336 22.42 -1.53 -3.86
C TYR A 336 22.12 -2.00 -2.43
N TYR A 337 21.50 -3.17 -2.28
CA TYR A 337 20.99 -3.67 -0.99
C TYR A 337 22.04 -3.69 0.13
N ASN A 338 23.28 -4.06 -0.18
CA ASN A 338 24.37 -4.10 0.80
C ASN A 338 24.89 -2.71 1.20
N LEU A 339 24.53 -1.68 0.43
CA LEU A 339 24.91 -0.28 0.63
C LEU A 339 23.79 0.51 1.31
N LEU A 340 22.64 -0.11 1.57
CA LEU A 340 21.54 0.52 2.27
C LEU A 340 21.86 0.66 3.78
N PRO A 341 21.52 1.81 4.39
CA PRO A 341 21.59 2.02 5.82
C PRO A 341 20.76 0.97 6.56
N ALA A 342 21.20 0.57 7.75
CA ALA A 342 20.57 -0.52 8.52
C ALA A 342 19.05 -0.34 8.72
N LYS A 343 18.59 0.91 8.91
CA LYS A 343 17.15 1.23 9.05
C LYS A 343 16.36 0.97 7.76
N LEU A 344 16.84 1.45 6.62
CA LEU A 344 16.20 1.26 5.32
C LEU A 344 16.25 -0.20 4.88
N ARG A 345 17.42 -0.82 5.03
CA ARG A 345 17.62 -2.24 4.72
C ARG A 345 16.61 -3.13 5.45
N ARG A 346 16.42 -2.89 6.75
CA ARG A 346 15.42 -3.61 7.56
C ARG A 346 13.99 -3.38 7.04
N GLY A 347 13.65 -2.15 6.62
CA GLY A 347 12.35 -1.83 6.04
C GLY A 347 12.10 -2.62 4.76
N VAL A 348 13.08 -2.61 3.84
CA VAL A 348 13.05 -3.39 2.58
C VAL A 348 12.91 -4.88 2.87
N ASP A 349 13.68 -5.42 3.82
CA ASP A 349 13.61 -6.82 4.24
C ASP A 349 12.21 -7.20 4.75
N TYR A 350 11.62 -6.35 5.59
CA TYR A 350 10.28 -6.58 6.12
C TYR A 350 9.21 -6.54 5.02
N GLN A 351 9.20 -5.47 4.21
CA GLN A 351 8.22 -5.24 3.15
C GLN A 351 8.27 -6.34 2.10
N LEU A 352 9.46 -6.68 1.62
CA LEU A 352 9.66 -7.74 0.65
C LEU A 352 9.32 -9.11 1.23
N GLY A 353 9.72 -9.39 2.47
CA GLY A 353 9.39 -10.64 3.15
C GLY A 353 7.89 -10.87 3.26
N VAL A 354 7.14 -9.87 3.74
CA VAL A 354 5.68 -9.95 3.87
C VAL A 354 4.99 -10.00 2.49
N ALA A 355 5.45 -9.22 1.52
CA ALA A 355 4.93 -9.27 0.16
C ALA A 355 5.07 -10.67 -0.45
N LEU A 356 6.24 -11.31 -0.31
CA LEU A 356 6.49 -12.66 -0.81
C LEU A 356 5.61 -13.71 -0.12
N VAL A 357 5.32 -13.57 1.18
CA VAL A 357 4.37 -14.47 1.86
C VAL A 357 2.97 -14.35 1.23
N ASN A 358 2.50 -13.13 1.00
CA ASN A 358 1.18 -12.88 0.40
C ASN A 358 1.10 -13.32 -1.08
N LEU A 359 2.22 -13.31 -1.79
CA LEU A 359 2.34 -13.82 -3.16
C LEU A 359 2.56 -15.34 -3.23
N ASN A 360 2.42 -16.06 -2.10
CA ASN A 360 2.63 -17.51 -2.00
C ASN A 360 4.08 -17.96 -2.34
N GLU A 361 5.06 -17.06 -2.20
CA GLU A 361 6.49 -17.31 -2.42
C GLU A 361 7.22 -17.55 -1.08
N ALA A 362 6.63 -18.37 -0.21
CA ALA A 362 7.00 -18.49 1.20
C ALA A 362 8.47 -18.86 1.44
N ALA A 363 9.06 -19.73 0.61
CA ALA A 363 10.47 -20.11 0.73
C ALA A 363 11.41 -18.91 0.46
N ARG A 364 11.06 -18.05 -0.50
CA ARG A 364 11.83 -16.84 -0.84
C ARG A 364 11.67 -15.74 0.21
N ALA A 365 10.56 -15.74 0.97
CA ALA A 365 10.32 -14.76 2.02
C ALA A 365 11.22 -14.95 3.25
N LEU A 366 11.58 -16.19 3.59
CA LEU A 366 12.26 -16.52 4.86
C LEU A 366 13.59 -15.79 5.09
N PRO A 367 14.52 -15.67 4.12
CA PRO A 367 15.76 -14.93 4.32
C PRO A 367 15.52 -13.46 4.69
N PHE A 368 14.58 -12.80 4.00
CA PHE A 368 14.24 -11.40 4.24
C PHE A 368 13.57 -11.20 5.60
N LEU A 369 12.60 -12.04 5.95
CA LEU A 369 11.95 -11.96 7.27
C LEU A 369 12.93 -12.20 8.43
N ARG A 370 13.88 -13.13 8.28
CA ARG A 370 14.94 -13.36 9.29
C ARG A 370 15.88 -12.18 9.41
N ALA A 371 16.26 -11.55 8.30
CA ALA A 371 17.07 -10.33 8.29
C ALA A 371 16.34 -9.15 8.94
N ALA A 372 15.06 -8.95 8.62
CA ALA A 372 14.21 -7.93 9.24
C ALA A 372 14.12 -8.13 10.76
N ARG A 373 13.85 -9.37 11.21
CA ARG A 373 13.78 -9.74 12.62
C ARG A 373 15.06 -9.39 13.38
N ALA A 374 16.22 -9.72 12.81
CA ALA A 374 17.51 -9.42 13.42
C ALA A 374 17.76 -7.91 13.59
N GLY A 375 17.15 -7.07 12.74
CA GLY A 375 17.27 -5.62 12.79
C GLY A 375 16.33 -4.92 13.78
N TYR A 376 15.33 -5.60 14.35
CA TYR A 376 14.40 -5.02 15.33
C TYR A 376 14.94 -5.17 16.76
N LYS A 377 14.78 -4.12 17.58
CA LYS A 377 15.28 -4.10 18.97
C LYS A 377 14.21 -4.44 20.02
N THR A 378 12.93 -4.21 19.71
CA THR A 378 11.84 -4.47 20.66
C THR A 378 11.27 -5.87 20.48
N ARG A 379 10.84 -6.48 21.59
CA ARG A 379 10.22 -7.82 21.57
C ARG A 379 8.93 -7.85 20.77
N GLU A 380 8.15 -6.77 20.79
CA GLU A 380 6.87 -6.67 20.07
C GLU A 380 7.06 -6.68 18.55
N GLN A 381 8.01 -5.91 18.04
CA GLN A 381 8.33 -5.88 16.61
C GLN A 381 8.90 -7.23 16.14
N GLN A 382 9.77 -7.83 16.95
CA GLN A 382 10.27 -9.17 16.68
C GLN A 382 9.15 -10.22 16.66
N ALA A 383 8.19 -10.14 17.60
CA ALA A 383 7.06 -11.05 17.67
C ALA A 383 6.15 -10.95 16.44
N MET A 384 5.91 -9.74 15.90
CA MET A 384 5.16 -9.56 14.66
C MET A 384 5.86 -10.22 13.47
N VAL A 385 7.17 -10.04 13.32
CA VAL A 385 7.95 -10.70 12.26
C VAL A 385 7.98 -12.22 12.46
N ASP A 386 8.07 -12.69 13.70
CA ASP A 386 8.02 -14.11 14.04
C ASP A 386 6.71 -14.78 13.58
N LYS A 387 5.58 -14.07 13.64
CA LYS A 387 4.32 -14.54 13.06
C LYS A 387 4.40 -14.73 11.55
N PHE A 388 4.98 -13.79 10.81
CA PHE A 388 5.19 -13.95 9.37
C PHE A 388 6.19 -15.05 9.02
N ILE A 389 7.24 -15.23 9.83
CA ILE A 389 8.17 -16.36 9.69
C ILE A 389 7.43 -17.68 9.91
N ALA A 390 6.59 -17.79 10.95
CA ALA A 390 5.77 -18.96 11.19
C ALA A 390 4.82 -19.23 10.02
N LEU A 391 4.13 -18.21 9.53
CA LEU A 391 3.25 -18.31 8.36
C LEU A 391 4.00 -18.79 7.12
N ALA A 392 5.18 -18.24 6.83
CA ALA A 392 6.01 -18.65 5.70
C ALA A 392 6.44 -20.13 5.83
N ARG A 393 6.92 -20.55 7.02
CA ARG A 393 7.29 -21.95 7.27
C ARG A 393 6.11 -22.90 7.08
N LEU A 394 4.95 -22.57 7.64
CA LEU A 394 3.74 -23.39 7.57
C LEU A 394 3.10 -23.42 6.18
N SER A 395 3.38 -22.41 5.35
CA SER A 395 2.90 -22.35 3.96
C SER A 395 3.79 -23.09 2.97
N SER A 396 4.91 -23.67 3.43
CA SER A 396 5.75 -24.51 2.57
C SER A 396 5.02 -25.79 2.16
N ASP A 397 5.04 -26.09 0.86
CA ASP A 397 4.46 -27.32 0.31
C ASP A 397 5.38 -28.55 0.44
N THR A 398 6.54 -28.41 1.08
CA THR A 398 7.50 -29.49 1.37
C THR A 398 7.05 -30.36 2.55
N ASP A 399 7.48 -31.62 2.60
CA ASP A 399 7.21 -32.47 3.77
C ASP A 399 7.68 -31.84 5.08
N PRO A 400 6.91 -32.00 6.16
CA PRO A 400 7.28 -31.42 7.43
C PRO A 400 8.29 -32.29 8.15
N ASP A 401 9.39 -31.68 8.57
CA ASP A 401 10.31 -32.23 9.56
C ASP A 401 9.72 -32.11 10.99
N ASP A 402 10.41 -32.67 11.97
CA ASP A 402 9.96 -32.66 13.37
C ASP A 402 9.81 -31.23 13.92
N GLU A 403 10.66 -30.29 13.50
CA GLU A 403 10.55 -28.89 13.88
C GLU A 403 9.29 -28.23 13.33
N LEU A 404 8.97 -28.47 12.07
CA LEU A 404 7.81 -27.91 11.41
C LEU A 404 6.52 -28.52 11.96
N LEU A 405 6.54 -29.80 12.32
CA LEU A 405 5.45 -30.46 13.04
C LEU A 405 5.24 -29.84 14.43
N ALA A 406 6.31 -29.63 15.19
CA ALA A 406 6.23 -28.97 16.50
C ALA A 406 5.72 -27.52 16.38
N LEU A 407 6.16 -26.79 15.35
CA LEU A 407 5.64 -25.45 15.04
C LEU A 407 4.15 -25.49 14.75
N ALA A 408 3.70 -26.39 13.88
CA ALA A 408 2.28 -26.53 13.54
C ALA A 408 1.44 -26.94 14.76
N GLN A 409 1.95 -27.81 15.63
CA GLN A 409 1.27 -28.19 16.88
C GLN A 409 1.09 -26.99 17.82
N ARG A 410 2.09 -26.11 17.94
CA ARG A 410 1.99 -24.89 18.77
C ARG A 410 0.92 -23.92 18.27
N HIS A 411 0.70 -23.87 16.96
CA HIS A 411 -0.25 -22.95 16.33
C HIS A 411 -1.58 -23.58 15.93
N GLN A 412 -1.85 -24.86 16.23
CA GLN A 412 -3.03 -25.56 15.72
C GLN A 412 -4.38 -25.03 16.25
N THR A 413 -4.37 -24.35 17.39
CA THR A 413 -5.59 -23.84 18.03
C THR A 413 -6.14 -22.68 17.21
N LEU A 414 -7.32 -22.85 16.64
CA LEU A 414 -7.98 -21.82 15.85
C LEU A 414 -8.67 -20.83 16.81
N PRO A 415 -8.30 -19.53 16.79
CA PRO A 415 -9.04 -18.50 17.51
C PRO A 415 -10.48 -18.40 16.99
N GLU A 416 -11.37 -17.81 17.78
CA GLU A 416 -12.74 -17.54 17.34
C GLU A 416 -12.74 -16.70 16.05
N ILE A 417 -13.55 -17.10 15.07
CA ILE A 417 -13.69 -16.41 13.79
C ILE A 417 -15.08 -15.75 13.79
N GLU A 418 -15.09 -14.42 13.84
CA GLU A 418 -16.33 -13.66 13.69
C GLU A 418 -16.80 -13.68 12.24
N PRO A 419 -18.09 -13.97 11.97
CA PRO A 419 -18.62 -13.90 10.63
C PRO A 419 -18.45 -12.50 10.02
N ARG A 420 -18.00 -12.43 8.76
CA ARG A 420 -17.88 -11.20 7.95
C ARG A 420 -16.70 -10.27 8.27
N GLN A 421 -15.82 -10.61 9.21
CA GLN A 421 -14.56 -9.87 9.39
C GLN A 421 -13.39 -10.50 8.61
N PRO A 422 -12.40 -9.70 8.17
CA PRO A 422 -11.15 -10.22 7.62
C PRO A 422 -10.44 -11.11 8.64
N LEU A 423 -9.80 -12.18 8.17
CA LEU A 423 -9.05 -13.07 9.05
C LEU A 423 -7.81 -12.35 9.61
N THR A 424 -7.58 -12.50 10.91
CA THR A 424 -6.36 -12.03 11.56
C THR A 424 -5.18 -12.92 11.18
N LEU A 425 -3.96 -12.38 11.29
CA LEU A 425 -2.73 -13.14 11.02
C LEU A 425 -2.64 -14.43 11.86
N ASP A 426 -3.07 -14.40 13.12
CA ASP A 426 -3.07 -15.57 14.00
C ASP A 426 -4.08 -16.63 13.55
N GLN A 427 -5.27 -16.22 13.07
CA GLN A 427 -6.23 -17.15 12.47
C GLN A 427 -5.65 -17.78 11.20
N VAL A 428 -5.02 -17.00 10.32
CA VAL A 428 -4.38 -17.52 9.09
C VAL A 428 -3.26 -18.53 9.41
N ILE A 429 -2.41 -18.21 10.39
CA ILE A 429 -1.35 -19.11 10.87
C ILE A 429 -1.95 -20.43 11.40
N ALA A 430 -3.01 -20.35 12.21
CA ALA A 430 -3.66 -21.53 12.75
C ALA A 430 -4.28 -22.41 11.67
N LEU A 431 -4.94 -21.81 10.67
CA LEU A 431 -5.47 -22.54 9.53
C LEU A 431 -4.35 -23.26 8.75
N ARG A 432 -3.22 -22.59 8.47
CA ARG A 432 -2.06 -23.20 7.79
C ARG A 432 -1.43 -24.32 8.61
N ALA A 433 -1.28 -24.15 9.92
CA ALA A 433 -0.81 -25.19 10.83
C ALA A 433 -1.69 -26.44 10.77
N ARG A 434 -3.01 -26.26 10.81
CA ARG A 434 -3.97 -27.37 10.72
C ARG A 434 -3.92 -28.09 9.38
N VAL A 435 -3.74 -27.36 8.26
CA VAL A 435 -3.51 -27.96 6.93
C VAL A 435 -2.29 -28.86 6.93
N LEU A 436 -1.16 -28.36 7.46
CA LEU A 436 0.09 -29.10 7.50
C LEU A 436 -0.02 -30.37 8.35
N LEU A 437 -0.63 -30.28 9.54
CA LEU A 437 -0.87 -31.44 10.40
C LEU A 437 -1.83 -32.44 9.76
N ALA A 438 -2.85 -31.97 9.04
CA ALA A 438 -3.78 -32.83 8.32
C ALA A 438 -3.08 -33.58 7.19
N ARG A 439 -2.20 -32.90 6.44
CA ARG A 439 -1.38 -33.51 5.39
C ARG A 439 -0.46 -34.59 5.95
N HIS A 440 0.24 -34.30 7.05
CA HIS A 440 1.09 -35.29 7.72
C HIS A 440 0.30 -36.47 8.31
N ALA A 441 -0.88 -36.23 8.89
CA ALA A 441 -1.73 -37.33 9.34
C ALA A 441 -2.19 -38.20 8.17
N ALA A 442 -2.49 -37.59 7.02
CA ALA A 442 -2.89 -38.28 5.80
C ALA A 442 -1.76 -39.14 5.19
N THR A 443 -0.50 -38.68 5.20
CA THR A 443 0.64 -39.50 4.75
C THR A 443 0.83 -40.75 5.62
N GLN A 444 0.45 -40.68 6.89
CA GLN A 444 0.44 -41.82 7.81
C GLN A 444 -0.82 -42.71 7.71
N GLY A 445 -1.72 -42.46 6.76
CA GLY A 445 -3.00 -43.17 6.63
C GLY A 445 -4.04 -42.85 7.72
N LYS A 446 -3.80 -41.84 8.56
CA LYS A 446 -4.69 -41.44 9.68
C LYS A 446 -5.77 -40.47 9.21
N TRP A 447 -6.63 -40.91 8.29
CA TRP A 447 -7.65 -40.07 7.64
C TRP A 447 -8.63 -39.40 8.61
N ARG A 448 -9.13 -40.12 9.62
CA ARG A 448 -10.03 -39.54 10.65
C ARG A 448 -9.38 -38.38 11.41
N LYS A 449 -8.06 -38.45 11.63
CA LYS A 449 -7.31 -37.38 12.29
C LYS A 449 -7.18 -36.16 11.37
N ALA A 450 -6.89 -36.39 10.08
CA ALA A 450 -6.87 -35.33 9.08
C ALA A 450 -8.23 -34.62 8.97
N ASP A 451 -9.33 -35.37 8.97
CA ASP A 451 -10.69 -34.81 8.91
C ASP A 451 -10.99 -33.92 10.12
N LYS A 452 -10.67 -34.39 11.34
CA LYS A 452 -10.82 -33.60 12.57
C LYS A 452 -9.97 -32.32 12.55
N LEU A 453 -8.76 -32.40 11.98
CA LEU A 453 -7.90 -31.22 11.85
C LEU A 453 -8.47 -30.20 10.83
N LEU A 454 -9.28 -30.62 9.87
CA LEU A 454 -9.90 -29.75 8.87
C LEU A 454 -11.37 -29.39 9.17
N SER A 455 -11.96 -29.93 10.25
CA SER A 455 -13.33 -29.60 10.67
C SER A 455 -13.42 -28.24 11.35
N GLY A 456 -14.39 -27.40 11.03
CA GLY A 456 -14.52 -26.10 11.69
C GLY A 456 -13.55 -25.04 11.17
N PHE A 457 -13.14 -25.14 9.90
CA PHE A 457 -12.51 -24.03 9.16
C PHE A 457 -13.47 -22.82 9.02
N VAL A 458 -14.77 -23.10 9.06
CA VAL A 458 -15.89 -22.17 9.27
C VAL A 458 -16.82 -22.81 10.31
N PRO A 459 -17.64 -22.04 11.07
CA PRO A 459 -18.42 -22.54 12.21
C PRO A 459 -19.30 -23.77 11.93
N HIS A 460 -19.60 -24.07 10.66
CA HIS A 460 -20.59 -25.10 10.30
C HIS A 460 -20.17 -26.13 9.24
N MET A 461 -18.93 -26.16 8.71
CA MET A 461 -18.60 -27.14 7.65
C MET A 461 -17.19 -27.75 7.68
N PRO A 462 -17.05 -29.06 7.42
CA PRO A 462 -15.77 -29.70 7.12
C PRO A 462 -15.29 -29.31 5.71
N ALA A 463 -13.98 -29.06 5.55
CA ALA A 463 -13.37 -28.67 4.26
C ALA A 463 -13.24 -29.87 3.28
N TYR A 464 -14.36 -30.48 2.89
CA TYR A 464 -14.41 -31.72 2.10
C TYR A 464 -13.68 -31.60 0.74
N LYS A 465 -13.85 -30.47 0.03
CA LYS A 465 -13.13 -30.21 -1.23
C LYS A 465 -11.60 -30.12 -1.01
N MET A 466 -11.17 -29.55 0.10
CA MET A 466 -9.74 -29.45 0.42
C MET A 466 -9.14 -30.81 0.77
N LEU A 467 -9.85 -31.62 1.56
CA LEU A 467 -9.45 -32.99 1.91
C LEU A 467 -9.32 -33.88 0.67
N THR A 468 -10.29 -33.83 -0.23
CA THR A 468 -10.28 -34.61 -1.46
C THR A 468 -9.17 -34.15 -2.41
N GLY A 469 -8.93 -32.84 -2.55
CA GLY A 469 -7.80 -32.31 -3.31
C GLY A 469 -6.44 -32.73 -2.74
N MET A 470 -6.28 -32.69 -1.42
CA MET A 470 -5.07 -33.18 -0.73
C MET A 470 -4.84 -34.68 -0.98
N ARG A 471 -5.90 -35.49 -0.98
CA ARG A 471 -5.82 -36.92 -1.29
C ARG A 471 -5.32 -37.18 -2.70
N VAL A 472 -5.82 -36.46 -3.70
CA VAL A 472 -5.35 -36.59 -5.08
C VAL A 472 -3.85 -36.33 -5.16
N ARG A 473 -3.38 -35.24 -4.53
CA ARG A 473 -1.95 -34.88 -4.48
C ARG A 473 -1.09 -35.95 -3.82
N LEU A 474 -1.52 -36.50 -2.69
CA LEU A 474 -0.77 -37.54 -1.98
C LEU A 474 -0.71 -38.85 -2.77
N ILE A 475 -1.80 -39.24 -3.44
CA ILE A 475 -1.83 -40.43 -4.29
C ILE A 475 -0.91 -40.24 -5.50
N ALA A 476 -0.95 -39.08 -6.16
CA ALA A 476 -0.04 -38.76 -7.26
C ALA A 476 1.42 -38.87 -6.86
N ARG A 477 1.76 -38.37 -5.68
CA ARG A 477 3.10 -38.50 -5.13
C ARG A 477 3.49 -39.96 -4.87
N ASN A 478 2.63 -40.75 -4.25
CA ASN A 478 2.90 -42.17 -3.99
C ASN A 478 3.12 -42.94 -5.30
N VAL A 479 2.37 -42.63 -6.36
CA VAL A 479 2.57 -43.22 -7.70
C VAL A 479 3.94 -42.84 -8.27
N ALA A 480 4.32 -41.57 -8.20
CA ALA A 480 5.63 -41.11 -8.67
C ALA A 480 6.80 -41.74 -7.88
N GLU A 481 6.64 -41.97 -6.58
CA GLU A 481 7.64 -42.64 -5.74
C GLU A 481 7.72 -44.15 -6.03
N GLY A 482 6.57 -44.81 -6.20
CA GLY A 482 6.51 -46.21 -6.64
C GLY A 482 7.18 -46.41 -7.99
N LEU A 483 6.99 -45.48 -8.94
CA LEU A 483 7.66 -45.51 -10.25
C LEU A 483 9.19 -45.43 -10.10
N LYS A 484 9.70 -44.56 -9.21
CA LYS A 484 11.15 -44.42 -8.94
C LYS A 484 11.75 -45.64 -8.26
N THR A 485 10.98 -46.30 -7.40
CA THR A 485 11.41 -47.47 -6.62
C THR A 485 11.22 -48.80 -7.35
N GLY A 486 10.73 -48.76 -8.61
CA GLY A 486 10.54 -49.95 -9.43
C GLY A 486 9.31 -50.78 -9.06
N GLU A 487 8.30 -50.16 -8.44
CA GLU A 487 7.03 -50.82 -8.14
C GLU A 487 6.35 -51.32 -9.43
N ALA A 488 5.70 -52.49 -9.35
CA ALA A 488 5.04 -53.10 -10.50
C ALA A 488 3.98 -52.16 -11.11
N ALA A 489 4.03 -51.97 -12.44
CA ALA A 489 3.12 -51.09 -13.17
C ALA A 489 1.63 -51.33 -12.86
N ALA A 490 1.22 -52.58 -12.64
CA ALA A 490 -0.16 -52.92 -12.27
C ALA A 490 -0.59 -52.30 -10.92
N ASN A 491 0.32 -52.24 -9.93
CA ASN A 491 0.04 -51.63 -8.63
C ASN A 491 -0.01 -50.11 -8.73
N LEU A 492 0.91 -49.51 -9.50
CA LEU A 492 0.90 -48.08 -9.80
C LEU A 492 -0.41 -47.67 -10.46
N GLN A 493 -0.83 -48.42 -11.49
CA GLN A 493 -2.06 -48.15 -12.22
C GLN A 493 -3.31 -48.33 -11.34
N LYS A 494 -3.34 -49.33 -10.46
CA LYS A 494 -4.43 -49.52 -9.48
C LYS A 494 -4.54 -48.33 -8.53
N THR A 495 -3.42 -47.90 -7.96
CA THR A 495 -3.35 -46.73 -7.06
C THR A 495 -3.77 -45.46 -7.79
N ALA A 496 -3.30 -45.27 -9.02
CA ALA A 496 -3.61 -44.11 -9.84
C ALA A 496 -5.09 -44.04 -10.24
N ARG A 497 -5.74 -45.17 -10.55
CA ARG A 497 -7.20 -45.24 -10.78
C ARG A 497 -8.00 -44.81 -9.54
N GLY A 498 -7.52 -45.15 -8.34
CA GLY A 498 -8.08 -44.63 -7.10
C GLY A 498 -7.97 -43.10 -7.00
N GLY A 499 -6.81 -42.54 -7.40
CA GLY A 499 -6.59 -41.10 -7.52
C GLY A 499 -7.52 -40.42 -8.53
N GLN A 500 -7.70 -41.02 -9.71
CA GLN A 500 -8.65 -40.56 -10.75
C GLN A 500 -10.09 -40.49 -10.22
N ALA A 501 -10.55 -41.51 -9.50
CA ALA A 501 -11.89 -41.52 -8.91
C ALA A 501 -12.07 -40.37 -7.91
N ILE A 502 -11.09 -40.15 -7.03
CA ILE A 502 -11.12 -39.07 -6.05
C ILE A 502 -11.07 -37.70 -6.73
N TYR A 503 -10.25 -37.53 -7.77
CA TYR A 503 -10.18 -36.30 -8.56
C TYR A 503 -11.51 -35.99 -9.24
N THR A 504 -12.20 -37.00 -9.76
CA THR A 504 -13.53 -36.86 -10.35
C THR A 504 -14.56 -36.38 -9.32
N ILE A 505 -14.49 -36.92 -8.09
CA ILE A 505 -15.32 -36.46 -6.96
C ILE A 505 -14.97 -35.02 -6.59
N TRP A 506 -13.67 -34.69 -6.51
CA TRP A 506 -13.19 -33.35 -6.18
C TRP A 506 -13.67 -32.29 -7.18
N ARG A 507 -13.58 -32.56 -8.50
CA ARG A 507 -14.09 -31.64 -9.54
C ARG A 507 -15.59 -31.37 -9.42
N LYS A 508 -16.37 -32.40 -9.05
CA LYS A 508 -17.83 -32.29 -8.84
C LYS A 508 -18.20 -31.67 -7.49
N SER A 509 -17.26 -31.63 -6.55
CA SER A 509 -17.48 -31.10 -5.21
C SER A 509 -17.55 -29.57 -5.27
N LYS A 510 -18.70 -29.01 -4.92
CA LYS A 510 -18.83 -27.57 -4.72
C LYS A 510 -18.16 -27.19 -3.40
N CYS A 511 -17.39 -26.10 -3.42
CA CYS A 511 -16.94 -25.45 -2.18
C CYS A 511 -18.19 -24.75 -1.61
N PRO A 512 -18.73 -25.20 -0.47
CA PRO A 512 -19.92 -24.59 0.09
C PRO A 512 -19.62 -23.15 0.56
N PRO A 513 -20.65 -22.30 0.79
CA PRO A 513 -20.43 -20.92 1.21
C PRO A 513 -19.52 -20.84 2.45
N GLY A 514 -18.40 -20.10 2.34
CA GLY A 514 -17.41 -19.94 3.40
C GLY A 514 -16.24 -20.94 3.40
N CYS A 515 -16.19 -21.90 2.47
CA CYS A 515 -14.99 -22.71 2.26
C CYS A 515 -13.91 -21.86 1.57
N VAL A 516 -12.67 -21.92 2.07
CA VAL A 516 -11.51 -21.26 1.42
C VAL A 516 -11.19 -22.07 0.16
N ALA A 517 -11.65 -21.61 -1.00
CA ALA A 517 -11.21 -22.14 -2.28
C ALA A 517 -9.74 -21.73 -2.47
N GLY A 518 -8.82 -22.57 -1.98
CA GLY A 518 -7.40 -22.39 -2.27
C GLY A 518 -7.11 -22.55 -3.76
N ASP A 519 -5.85 -22.31 -4.16
CA ASP A 519 -5.39 -22.56 -5.52
C ASP A 519 -5.66 -24.02 -5.93
N GLU A 520 -6.44 -24.19 -7.01
CA GLU A 520 -6.87 -25.49 -7.55
C GLU A 520 -5.81 -26.10 -8.49
N THR A 521 -4.90 -25.27 -9.00
CA THR A 521 -3.83 -25.61 -9.95
C THR A 521 -2.98 -26.81 -9.51
N PRO A 522 -2.54 -26.93 -8.23
CA PRO A 522 -1.76 -28.09 -7.78
C PRO A 522 -2.53 -29.42 -7.81
N VAL A 523 -3.86 -29.38 -7.69
CA VAL A 523 -4.70 -30.59 -7.73
C VAL A 523 -4.87 -31.06 -9.18
N HIS A 524 -5.07 -30.13 -10.12
CA HIS A 524 -5.08 -30.43 -11.55
C HIS A 524 -3.72 -30.98 -12.01
N ARG A 525 -2.61 -30.37 -11.56
CA ARG A 525 -1.25 -30.87 -11.83
C ARG A 525 -1.04 -32.29 -11.32
N ALA A 526 -1.52 -32.60 -10.12
CA ALA A 526 -1.43 -33.95 -9.57
C ALA A 526 -2.25 -34.97 -10.39
N ALA A 527 -3.41 -34.58 -10.91
CA ALA A 527 -4.19 -35.43 -11.80
C ALA A 527 -3.50 -35.69 -13.15
N ILE A 528 -2.82 -34.68 -13.72
CA ILE A 528 -1.98 -34.85 -14.92
C ILE A 528 -0.85 -35.86 -14.64
N ASN A 529 -0.13 -35.69 -13.52
CA ASN A 529 0.93 -36.62 -13.14
C ASN A 529 0.42 -38.05 -12.94
N LEU A 530 -0.77 -38.24 -12.35
CA LEU A 530 -1.40 -39.56 -12.25
C LEU A 530 -1.64 -40.19 -13.62
N ALA A 531 -2.02 -39.39 -14.62
CA ALA A 531 -2.24 -39.88 -15.97
C ALA A 531 -0.93 -40.30 -16.64
N ILE A 532 0.10 -39.46 -16.54
CA ILE A 532 1.41 -39.67 -17.14
C ILE A 532 2.15 -40.83 -16.46
N ASP A 533 2.36 -40.75 -15.14
CA ASP A 533 3.26 -41.64 -14.39
C ASP A 533 2.73 -43.09 -14.30
N ALA A 534 1.41 -43.28 -14.41
CA ALA A 534 0.78 -44.60 -14.36
C ALA A 534 0.11 -45.04 -15.68
N GLY A 535 0.26 -44.27 -16.76
CA GLY A 535 -0.33 -44.60 -18.06
C GLY A 535 -1.85 -44.77 -18.00
N LEU A 536 -2.57 -43.78 -17.45
CA LEU A 536 -4.05 -43.78 -17.49
C LEU A 536 -4.56 -43.37 -18.88
N SER A 537 -5.89 -43.38 -19.08
CA SER A 537 -6.51 -43.03 -20.37
C SER A 537 -6.30 -41.58 -20.77
N THR A 538 -6.16 -41.32 -22.07
CA THR A 538 -5.95 -39.96 -22.61
C THR A 538 -7.10 -39.02 -22.31
N GLY A 539 -8.36 -39.48 -22.36
CA GLY A 539 -9.50 -38.63 -21.97
C GLY A 539 -9.47 -38.12 -20.50
N PHE A 540 -8.81 -38.85 -19.60
CA PHE A 540 -8.57 -38.35 -18.23
C PHE A 540 -7.45 -37.30 -18.21
N PHE A 541 -6.38 -37.51 -18.98
CA PHE A 541 -5.31 -36.53 -19.19
C PHE A 541 -5.88 -35.23 -19.78
N ASP A 542 -6.63 -35.28 -20.87
CA ASP A 542 -7.20 -34.09 -21.54
C ASP A 542 -8.05 -33.26 -20.59
N THR A 543 -8.88 -33.95 -19.82
CA THR A 543 -9.75 -33.32 -18.82
C THR A 543 -8.95 -32.60 -17.73
N ALA A 544 -7.85 -33.21 -17.26
CA ALA A 544 -7.00 -32.63 -16.23
C ALA A 544 -6.14 -31.48 -16.78
N TYR A 545 -5.62 -31.63 -18.00
CA TYR A 545 -4.80 -30.65 -18.70
C TYR A 545 -5.59 -29.37 -18.99
N ALA A 546 -6.78 -29.49 -19.61
CA ALA A 546 -7.65 -28.35 -19.86
C ALA A 546 -8.07 -27.64 -18.57
N SER A 547 -8.34 -28.38 -17.49
CA SER A 547 -8.70 -27.76 -16.21
C SER A 547 -7.52 -27.04 -15.54
N TYR A 548 -6.29 -27.55 -15.72
CA TYR A 548 -5.06 -26.92 -15.26
C TYR A 548 -4.82 -25.58 -15.98
N GLU A 549 -4.94 -25.58 -17.30
CA GLU A 549 -4.83 -24.37 -18.12
C GLU A 549 -5.90 -23.34 -17.77
N LEU A 550 -7.17 -23.74 -17.68
CA LEU A 550 -8.28 -22.86 -17.28
C LEU A 550 -8.11 -22.25 -15.88
N SER A 551 -7.37 -22.93 -15.01
CA SER A 551 -7.05 -22.45 -13.66
C SER A 551 -5.80 -21.55 -13.63
N GLY A 552 -5.22 -21.21 -14.79
CA GLY A 552 -4.04 -20.36 -14.92
C GLY A 552 -2.71 -21.09 -14.68
N GLY A 553 -2.71 -22.43 -14.79
CA GLY A 553 -1.50 -23.23 -14.69
C GLY A 553 -0.55 -23.02 -15.86
N ASP A 554 0.75 -22.98 -15.58
CA ASP A 554 1.80 -22.83 -16.60
C ASP A 554 2.00 -24.14 -17.39
N VAL A 555 1.36 -24.19 -18.56
CA VAL A 555 1.41 -25.33 -19.50
C VAL A 555 2.78 -25.49 -20.17
N VAL A 556 3.60 -24.43 -20.24
CA VAL A 556 4.92 -24.47 -20.89
C VAL A 556 5.86 -25.45 -20.19
N LEU A 557 5.82 -25.45 -18.85
CA LEU A 557 6.60 -26.36 -18.02
C LEU A 557 6.14 -27.83 -18.10
N LEU A 558 4.95 -28.08 -18.66
CA LEU A 558 4.34 -29.41 -18.79
C LEU A 558 4.47 -30.00 -20.19
N ALA A 559 4.63 -29.16 -21.21
CA ALA A 559 4.57 -29.56 -22.61
C ALA A 559 5.49 -30.76 -22.95
N PRO A 560 6.76 -30.84 -22.50
CA PRO A 560 7.62 -31.97 -22.84
C PRO A 560 7.09 -33.33 -22.32
N ALA A 561 6.58 -33.35 -21.08
CA ALA A 561 6.05 -34.58 -20.47
C ALA A 561 4.70 -34.97 -21.09
N ALA A 562 3.85 -33.98 -21.39
CA ALA A 562 2.58 -34.17 -22.08
C ALA A 562 2.75 -34.78 -23.48
N ILE A 563 3.66 -34.21 -24.28
CA ILE A 563 3.99 -34.72 -25.62
C ILE A 563 4.49 -36.17 -25.53
N GLY A 564 5.45 -36.43 -24.63
CA GLY A 564 6.00 -37.77 -24.45
C GLY A 564 4.93 -38.81 -24.10
N TYR A 565 3.99 -38.44 -23.22
CA TYR A 565 2.86 -39.30 -22.86
C TYR A 565 1.90 -39.55 -24.04
N LEU A 566 1.46 -38.50 -24.75
CA LEU A 566 0.54 -38.63 -25.88
C LEU A 566 1.13 -39.47 -27.02
N VAL A 567 2.42 -39.29 -27.31
CA VAL A 567 3.16 -40.12 -28.27
C VAL A 567 3.20 -41.58 -27.81
N ALA A 568 3.50 -41.83 -26.53
CA ALA A 568 3.54 -43.19 -25.97
C ALA A 568 2.16 -43.88 -25.98
N GLN A 569 1.06 -43.12 -25.88
CA GLN A 569 -0.30 -43.63 -25.98
C GLN A 569 -0.82 -43.75 -27.43
N GLY A 570 -0.10 -43.22 -28.42
CA GLY A 570 -0.54 -43.19 -29.81
C GLY A 570 -1.69 -42.22 -30.09
N ASP A 571 -1.84 -41.17 -29.30
CA ASP A 571 -2.94 -40.19 -29.41
C ASP A 571 -2.59 -39.03 -30.34
N GLY A 572 -2.72 -39.27 -31.64
CA GLY A 572 -2.51 -38.26 -32.68
C GLY A 572 -3.41 -37.02 -32.53
N PRO A 573 -4.73 -37.16 -32.34
CA PRO A 573 -5.63 -36.03 -32.11
C PRO A 573 -5.27 -35.18 -30.89
N GLY A 574 -4.97 -35.81 -29.75
CA GLY A 574 -4.54 -35.09 -28.54
C GLY A 574 -3.21 -34.37 -28.73
N LEU A 575 -2.27 -34.97 -29.47
CA LEU A 575 -1.00 -34.34 -29.81
C LEU A 575 -1.18 -33.12 -30.72
N ILE A 576 -2.09 -33.18 -31.69
CA ILE A 576 -2.42 -32.04 -32.56
C ILE A 576 -3.02 -30.91 -31.73
N ALA A 577 -4.00 -31.21 -30.87
CA ALA A 577 -4.64 -30.20 -30.01
C ALA A 577 -3.66 -29.51 -29.03
N LEU A 578 -2.61 -30.20 -28.59
CA LEU A 578 -1.58 -29.64 -27.72
C LEU A 578 -0.56 -28.75 -28.47
N LEU A 579 -0.37 -28.99 -29.77
CA LEU A 579 0.60 -28.30 -30.62
C LEU A 579 -0.03 -27.16 -31.44
N GLU A 580 -1.36 -27.14 -31.55
CA GLU A 580 -2.07 -26.01 -32.16
C GLU A 580 -1.87 -24.75 -31.29
N PRO A 581 -1.39 -23.63 -31.86
CA PRO A 581 -1.33 -22.37 -31.14
C PRO A 581 -2.76 -21.99 -30.74
N ALA A 582 -2.97 -21.69 -29.46
CA ALA A 582 -4.25 -21.15 -28.98
C ALA A 582 -4.63 -19.98 -29.90
N GLU A 583 -5.79 -20.06 -30.56
CA GLU A 583 -6.26 -19.01 -31.46
C GLU A 583 -6.12 -17.65 -30.77
N GLU A 584 -5.24 -16.78 -31.30
CA GLU A 584 -5.23 -15.36 -30.97
C GLU A 584 -6.56 -14.75 -31.47
N GLY A 585 -7.60 -14.80 -30.63
CA GLY A 585 -8.80 -14.00 -30.84
C GLY A 585 -10.10 -14.61 -30.32
N ARG A 586 -10.49 -14.24 -29.09
CA ARG A 586 -11.80 -13.63 -28.81
C ARG A 586 -11.86 -12.97 -27.44
#